data_AF-A0A1M7S462-F1
#
_entry.id   AF-A0A1M7S462-F1
#
_cell.length_a   1.000
_cell.length_b   1.000
_cell.length_c   1.000
_cell.angle_alpha   90.00
_cell.angle_beta   90.00
_cell.angle_gamma   90.00
#
_symmetry.space_group_name_H-M   'P 1'
#
loop_
_entity.id
_entity.type
_entity.pdbx_description
1 polymer ?
#
loop_
_entity_poly.entity_id
_entity_poly.type
_entity_poly.pdbx_seq_one_letter_code
_entity_poly.pdbx_strand_id
1 'polypeptide(L)'
;MVYTEILYAMLVLMLLLTIIATTIPAQRETLNESIRQEKAQIIAENMFWETVDATYLQNLPDNKFILTYYIDVDGHRYKVDIKAIKFDRPEK
;
A
#
# COMPACT_ATOMS: atom_id res chain seq x y z
N MET A 1 5.27 -52.99 8.83
CA MET A 1 4.86 -52.24 7.62
C MET A 1 3.69 -51.30 7.91
N VAL A 2 2.53 -51.79 8.32
CA VAL A 2 1.36 -50.92 8.62
C VAL A 2 1.63 -49.88 9.72
N TYR A 3 2.26 -50.27 10.84
CA TYR A 3 2.56 -49.33 11.94
C TYR A 3 3.54 -48.21 11.54
N THR A 4 4.53 -48.53 10.70
CA THR A 4 5.50 -47.55 10.18
C THR A 4 4.82 -46.58 9.21
N GLU A 5 3.92 -47.06 8.36
CA GLU A 5 3.16 -46.22 7.43
C GLU A 5 2.21 -45.27 8.16
N ILE A 6 1.55 -45.74 9.23
CA ILE A 6 0.71 -44.90 10.09
C ILE A 6 1.53 -43.81 10.77
N LEU A 7 2.73 -44.13 11.28
CA LEU A 7 3.63 -43.13 11.87
C LEU A 7 4.06 -42.07 10.85
N TYR A 8 4.41 -42.47 9.63
CA TYR A 8 4.75 -41.52 8.56
C TYR A 8 3.56 -40.63 8.18
N ALA A 9 2.36 -41.20 8.05
CA ALA A 9 1.15 -40.42 7.76
C ALA A 9 0.85 -39.39 8.87
N MET A 10 1.03 -39.76 10.14
CA MET A 10 0.86 -38.85 11.27
C MET A 10 1.88 -37.71 11.26
N LEU A 11 3.14 -37.98 10.90
CA LEU A 11 4.18 -36.96 10.81
C LEU A 11 3.88 -35.95 9.69
N VAL A 12 3.46 -36.43 8.51
CA VAL A 12 3.07 -35.56 7.40
C VAL A 12 1.88 -34.70 7.78
N LEU A 13 0.89 -35.28 8.47
CA LEU A 13 -0.30 -34.55 8.92
C LEU A 13 0.04 -33.46 9.95
N MET A 14 0.90 -33.76 10.93
CA MET A 14 1.40 -32.77 11.90
C MET A 14 2.13 -31.60 11.22
N LEU A 15 2.95 -31.91 10.22
CA LEU A 15 3.72 -30.90 9.48
C LEU A 15 2.78 -29.98 8.68
N LEU A 16 1.75 -30.56 8.06
CA LEU A 16 0.75 -29.82 7.30
C LEU A 16 -0.09 -28.91 8.22
N LEU A 17 -0.50 -29.40 9.38
CA LEU A 17 -1.19 -28.58 10.39
C LEU A 17 -0.33 -27.40 10.87
N THR A 18 0.96 -27.61 11.06
CA THR A 18 1.89 -26.55 11.49
C THR A 18 2.01 -25.44 10.44
N ILE A 19 2.09 -25.82 9.16
CA ILE A 19 2.12 -24.86 8.05
C ILE A 19 0.81 -24.05 8.00
N ILE A 20 -0.34 -24.71 8.14
CA ILE A 20 -1.64 -24.02 8.15
C ILE A 20 -1.74 -23.06 9.33
N ALA A 21 -1.34 -23.49 10.53
CA ALA A 21 -1.41 -22.70 11.75
C ALA A 21 -0.58 -21.42 11.69
N THR A 22 0.52 -21.41 10.93
CA THR A 22 1.39 -20.23 10.74
C THR A 22 0.96 -19.37 9.56
N THR A 23 0.50 -19.99 8.47
CA THR A 23 0.15 -19.28 7.23
C THR A 23 -1.15 -18.50 7.35
N ILE A 24 -2.18 -19.06 8.02
CA ILE A 24 -3.49 -18.39 8.15
C ILE A 24 -3.38 -17.05 8.91
N PRO A 25 -2.71 -16.96 10.07
CA PRO A 25 -2.52 -15.68 10.75
C PRO A 25 -1.76 -14.66 9.91
N ALA A 26 -0.68 -15.07 9.22
CA ALA A 26 0.10 -14.19 8.36
C ALA A 26 -0.72 -13.63 7.20
N GLN A 27 -1.57 -14.45 6.58
CA GLN A 27 -2.50 -14.01 5.53
C GLN A 27 -3.54 -13.00 6.08
N ARG A 28 -4.05 -13.22 7.29
CA ARG A 28 -4.99 -12.30 7.94
C ARG A 28 -4.36 -10.94 8.26
N GLU A 29 -3.13 -10.94 8.77
CA GLU A 29 -2.40 -9.72 9.06
C GLU A 29 -2.13 -8.93 7.77
N THR A 30 -1.66 -9.61 6.73
CA THR A 30 -1.44 -9.01 5.41
C THR A 30 -2.71 -8.39 4.84
N LEU A 31 -3.85 -9.09 4.94
CA LEU A 31 -5.14 -8.57 4.49
C LEU A 31 -5.56 -7.31 5.26
N ASN A 32 -5.41 -7.32 6.59
CA ASN A 32 -5.75 -6.16 7.42
C ASN A 32 -4.88 -4.94 7.10
N GLU A 33 -3.60 -5.17 6.85
CA GLU A 33 -2.66 -4.13 6.42
C GLU A 33 -3.05 -3.52 5.07
N SER A 34 -3.39 -4.35 4.09
CA SER A 34 -3.89 -3.88 2.79
C SER A 34 -5.17 -3.06 2.92
N ILE A 35 -6.13 -3.50 3.74
CA ILE A 35 -7.36 -2.76 4.01
C ILE A 35 -7.06 -1.41 4.69
N ARG A 36 -6.11 -1.39 5.64
CA ARG A 36 -5.70 -0.15 6.31
C ARG A 36 -5.09 0.84 5.32
N GLN A 37 -4.23 0.37 4.42
CA GLN A 37 -3.62 1.18 3.38
C GLN A 37 -4.66 1.73 2.40
N GLU A 38 -5.61 0.89 1.95
CA GLU A 38 -6.69 1.32 1.06
C GLU A 38 -7.57 2.40 1.71
N LYS A 39 -7.94 2.21 2.98
CA LYS A 39 -8.68 3.24 3.75
C LYS A 39 -7.89 4.54 3.86
N ALA A 40 -6.60 4.48 4.16
CA ALA A 40 -5.75 5.66 4.25
C ALA A 40 -5.65 6.38 2.88
N GLN A 41 -5.57 5.63 1.79
CA GLN A 41 -5.56 6.17 0.44
C GLN A 41 -6.87 6.89 0.10
N ILE A 42 -8.02 6.29 0.40
CA ILE A 42 -9.33 6.93 0.18
C ILE A 42 -9.47 8.20 1.01
N ILE A 43 -9.03 8.17 2.27
CA ILE A 43 -9.06 9.36 3.14
C ILE A 43 -8.16 10.46 2.57
N ALA A 44 -6.95 10.12 2.11
CA ALA A 44 -6.04 11.08 1.47
C ALA A 44 -6.61 11.66 0.18
N GLU A 45 -7.26 10.83 -0.64
CA GLU A 45 -7.94 11.27 -1.87
C GLU A 45 -9.10 12.21 -1.55
N ASN A 46 -9.94 11.90 -0.58
CA ASN A 46 -11.03 12.77 -0.16
C ASN A 46 -10.51 14.11 0.38
N MET A 47 -9.48 14.09 1.24
CA MET A 47 -8.85 15.32 1.73
C MET A 47 -8.23 16.14 0.59
N PHE A 48 -7.63 15.50 -0.42
CA PHE A 48 -7.14 16.18 -1.61
C PHE A 48 -8.28 16.89 -2.36
N TRP A 49 -9.39 16.19 -2.62
CA TRP A 49 -10.52 16.80 -3.31
C TRP A 49 -11.25 17.88 -2.50
N GLU A 50 -11.23 17.82 -1.16
CA GLU A 50 -11.77 18.87 -0.30
C GLU A 50 -10.86 20.12 -0.21
N THR A 51 -9.54 19.93 -0.23
CA THR A 51 -8.57 21.01 -0.08
C THR A 51 -8.23 21.71 -1.40
N VAL A 52 -8.42 21.02 -2.53
CA VAL A 52 -8.14 21.56 -3.86
C VAL A 52 -9.35 22.34 -4.38
N ASP A 53 -9.21 23.66 -4.40
CA ASP A 53 -10.22 24.56 -4.98
C ASP A 53 -10.33 24.33 -6.50
N ALA A 54 -11.55 24.34 -7.05
CA ALA A 54 -11.82 24.08 -8.46
C ALA A 54 -11.09 25.07 -9.39
N THR A 55 -10.82 26.27 -8.89
CA THR A 55 -10.04 27.32 -9.56
C THR A 55 -8.54 27.00 -9.64
N TYR A 56 -7.99 26.25 -8.68
CA TYR A 56 -6.59 25.80 -8.68
C TYR A 56 -6.37 24.80 -9.82
N LEU A 57 -7.28 23.83 -10.00
CA LEU A 57 -7.21 22.83 -11.07
C LEU A 57 -7.38 23.41 -12.48
N GLN A 58 -8.14 24.49 -12.62
CA GLN A 58 -8.33 25.19 -13.91
C GLN A 58 -7.15 26.07 -14.30
N ASN A 59 -6.42 26.60 -13.32
CA ASN A 59 -5.25 27.47 -13.54
C ASN A 59 -3.91 26.70 -13.51
N LEU A 60 -3.93 25.36 -13.50
CA LEU A 60 -2.73 24.54 -13.53
C LEU A 60 -2.07 24.66 -14.92
N PRO A 61 -0.87 25.27 -15.03
CA PRO A 61 -0.19 25.37 -16.32
C PRO A 61 0.23 23.97 -16.78
N ASP A 62 -0.28 23.56 -17.94
CA ASP A 62 0.09 22.41 -18.76
C ASP A 62 0.64 21.17 -18.04
N ASN A 63 -0.23 20.19 -17.80
CA ASN A 63 0.01 18.73 -17.70
C ASN A 63 1.16 18.19 -16.82
N LYS A 64 1.88 19.02 -16.06
CA LYS A 64 3.04 18.61 -15.25
C LYS A 64 3.04 19.39 -13.94
N PHE A 65 2.55 18.75 -12.88
CA PHE A 65 2.74 19.26 -11.53
C PHE A 65 4.20 19.02 -11.14
N ILE A 66 5.00 20.08 -11.06
CA ILE A 66 6.37 20.02 -10.53
C ILE A 66 6.45 20.98 -9.35
N LEU A 67 6.50 20.43 -8.14
CA LEU A 67 6.71 21.20 -6.91
C LEU A 67 8.11 20.92 -6.38
N THR A 68 8.96 21.94 -6.38
CA THR A 68 10.30 21.88 -5.80
C THR A 68 10.30 22.53 -4.43
N TYR A 69 10.72 21.80 -3.40
CA TYR A 69 10.97 22.36 -2.08
C TYR A 69 12.39 22.09 -1.61
N TYR A 70 12.89 22.97 -0.76
CA TYR A 70 14.20 22.83 -0.13
C TYR A 70 13.99 22.53 1.35
N ILE A 71 14.51 21.40 1.81
CA ILE A 71 14.50 21.02 3.25
C ILE A 71 15.92 21.03 3.75
N ASP A 72 16.15 21.67 4.90
CA ASP A 72 17.38 21.51 5.66
C ASP A 72 17.22 20.38 6.68
N VAL A 73 18.02 19.32 6.53
CA VAL A 73 18.10 18.19 7.47
C VAL A 73 19.56 18.02 7.86
N ASP A 74 19.86 18.00 9.16
CA ASP A 74 21.21 17.83 9.71
C ASP A 74 22.27 18.78 9.11
N GLY A 75 21.92 20.05 8.93
CA GLY A 75 22.81 21.08 8.39
C GLY A 75 23.08 20.97 6.87
N HIS A 76 22.41 20.05 6.18
CA HIS A 76 22.51 19.87 4.74
C HIS A 76 21.19 20.23 4.06
N ARG A 77 21.27 21.02 2.98
CA ARG A 77 20.11 21.48 2.21
C ARG A 77 19.81 20.51 1.08
N TYR A 78 18.66 19.84 1.17
CA TYR A 78 18.18 18.90 0.17
C TYR A 78 17.14 19.56 -0.73
N LYS A 79 17.31 19.39 -2.05
CA LYS A 79 16.30 19.75 -3.05
C LYS A 79 15.44 18.53 -3.32
N VAL A 80 14.13 18.65 -3.11
CA VAL A 80 13.18 17.58 -3.42
C VAL A 80 12.21 18.08 -4.48
N ASP A 81 12.16 17.34 -5.59
CA ASP A 81 11.29 17.62 -6.73
C ASP A 81 10.13 16.59 -6.73
N ILE A 82 8.92 17.01 -6.36
CA ILE A 82 7.71 16.20 -6.55
C ILE A 82 7.18 16.44 -7.96
N LYS A 83 7.19 15.39 -8.78
CA LYS A 83 6.63 15.41 -10.13
C LYS A 83 5.39 14.52 -10.17
N ALA A 84 4.23 15.11 -10.45
CA ALA A 84 2.99 14.36 -10.66
C ALA A 84 2.44 14.61 -12.07
N ILE A 85 2.06 13.51 -12.72
CA ILE A 85 1.37 13.52 -14.02
C ILE A 85 -0.12 13.49 -13.70
N LYS A 86 -0.88 14.44 -14.25
CA LYS A 86 -2.34 14.49 -14.10
C LYS A 86 -2.94 13.29 -14.84
N PHE A 87 -3.62 12.40 -14.12
CA PHE A 87 -4.45 11.37 -14.71
C PHE A 87 -5.88 11.90 -14.80
N ASP A 88 -6.43 11.99 -16.01
CA ASP A 88 -7.83 12.34 -16.20
C ASP A 88 -8.73 11.19 -15.76
N ARG A 89 -9.84 11.52 -15.08
CA ARG A 89 -10.84 10.53 -14.66
C ARG A 89 -11.53 9.98 -15.91
N PRO A 90 -11.60 8.65 -16.11
CA PRO A 90 -12.40 8.10 -17.20
C PRO A 90 -13.87 8.48 -17.01
N GLU A 91 -14.46 9.09 -18.02
CA GLU A 91 -15.88 9.42 -18.04
C GLU A 91 -16.72 8.13 -18.05
N LYS A 92 -17.84 8.17 -17.31
CA LYS A 92 -18.79 7.05 -17.17
C LYS A 92 -19.50 6.73 -18.48
#